data_AF-A0A2V5VYA6-F1
#
_entry.id   AF-A0A2V5VYA6-F1
#
_cell.length_a   1.000
_cell.length_b   1.000
_cell.length_c   1.000
_cell.angle_alpha   90.00
_cell.angle_beta   90.00
_cell.angle_gamma   90.00
#
_symmetry.space_group_name_H-M   'P 1'
#
loop_
_entity.id
_entity.type
_entity.pdbx_description
1 polymer ?
#
loop_
_entity_poly.entity_id
_entity_poly.type
_entity_poly.pdbx_seq_one_letter_code
_entity_poly.pdbx_strand_id
1 'polypeptide(L)'
;MNWEMLSAIGQVVAAVGVIPSLIYLAVQIREQNKERRRAGINILTTQWGELVKTGQESRDFAELFLRGIQSFQNLDAPDKLRFSAFFTRFTRNAEGMF
;
A
#
# COMPACT_ATOMS: atom_id res chain seq x y z
N MET A 1 42.34 -39.62 -0.16
CA MET A 1 41.08 -40.24 -0.60
C MET A 1 40.04 -40.22 0.52
N ASN A 2 39.63 -39.02 0.95
CA ASN A 2 38.62 -38.81 1.99
C ASN A 2 37.94 -37.44 1.79
N TRP A 3 38.70 -36.48 1.26
CA TRP A 3 38.22 -35.15 0.87
C TRP A 3 37.29 -35.10 -0.33
N GLU A 4 37.56 -35.91 -1.36
CA GLU A 4 36.63 -36.02 -2.50
C GLU A 4 35.29 -36.64 -2.09
N MET A 5 35.31 -37.61 -1.18
CA MET A 5 34.09 -38.24 -0.67
C MET A 5 33.27 -37.30 0.22
N LEU A 6 33.94 -36.53 1.07
CA LEU A 6 33.29 -35.47 1.86
C LEU A 6 32.69 -34.37 0.98
N SER A 7 33.41 -33.97 -0.07
CA SER A 7 32.93 -33.01 -1.06
C SER A 7 31.71 -33.55 -1.83
N ALA A 8 31.74 -34.81 -2.26
CA ALA A 8 30.65 -35.46 -2.95
C ALA A 8 29.39 -35.56 -2.06
N ILE A 9 29.54 -35.95 -0.79
CA ILE A 9 28.42 -35.99 0.17
C ILE A 9 27.85 -34.57 0.38
N GLY A 10 28.70 -33.56 0.53
CA GLY A 10 28.28 -32.16 0.65
C GLY A 10 27.50 -31.66 -0.57
N GLN A 11 27.91 -32.05 -1.79
CA GLN A 11 27.20 -31.70 -3.03
C GLN A 11 25.84 -32.40 -3.12
N VAL A 12 25.73 -33.67 -2.72
CA VAL A 12 24.44 -34.38 -2.71
C VAL A 12 23.50 -33.75 -1.68
N VAL A 13 23.97 -33.45 -0.48
CA VAL A 13 23.15 -32.80 0.56
C VAL A 13 22.72 -31.40 0.11
N ALA A 14 23.61 -30.63 -0.53
CA ALA A 14 23.27 -29.34 -1.09
C ALA A 14 22.21 -29.46 -2.21
N ALA A 15 22.37 -30.40 -3.15
CA ALA A 15 21.41 -30.61 -4.22
C ALA A 15 20.03 -31.06 -3.69
N VAL A 16 20.02 -31.97 -2.72
CA VAL A 16 18.78 -32.48 -2.10
C VAL A 16 18.12 -31.41 -1.22
N GLY A 17 18.88 -30.52 -0.59
CA GLY A 17 18.34 -29.42 0.22
C GLY A 17 17.83 -28.23 -0.60
N VAL A 18 18.53 -27.88 -1.69
CA VAL A 18 18.20 -26.71 -2.51
C VAL A 18 16.86 -26.86 -3.22
N ILE A 19 16.54 -28.05 -3.75
CA ILE A 19 15.29 -28.25 -4.50
C ILE A 19 14.04 -27.98 -3.62
N PRO A 20 13.89 -28.58 -2.41
CA PRO A 20 12.81 -28.24 -1.49
C PRO A 20 12.81 -26.77 -1.06
N SER A 21 13.98 -26.18 -0.81
CA SER A 21 14.07 -24.76 -0.43
C SER A 21 13.57 -23.84 -1.54
N LEU A 22 13.87 -24.12 -2.81
CA LEU A 22 13.38 -23.35 -3.96
C LEU A 22 11.87 -23.52 -4.14
N ILE A 23 11.32 -24.72 -3.95
CA ILE A 23 9.87 -24.96 -3.99
C ILE A 23 9.18 -24.16 -2.89
N TYR A 24 9.68 -24.23 -1.66
CA TYR A 24 9.16 -23.47 -0.55
C TYR A 24 9.20 -21.96 -0.83
N LEU A 25 10.32 -21.44 -1.32
CA LEU A 25 10.44 -20.02 -1.67
C LEU A 25 9.45 -19.61 -2.78
N ALA A 26 9.25 -20.45 -3.79
CA ALA A 26 8.29 -20.18 -4.86
C ALA A 26 6.84 -20.12 -4.34
N VAL A 27 6.47 -21.02 -3.41
CA VAL A 27 5.16 -20.99 -2.73
C VAL A 27 5.06 -19.75 -1.85
N GLN A 28 6.08 -19.46 -1.05
CA GLN A 28 6.13 -18.30 -0.17
C GLN A 28 5.96 -16.98 -0.95
N ILE A 29 6.65 -16.81 -2.08
CA ILE A 29 6.52 -15.61 -2.93
C ILE A 29 5.10 -15.50 -3.50
N ARG A 30 4.47 -16.62 -3.90
CA ARG A 30 3.08 -16.63 -4.39
C ARG A 30 2.10 -16.20 -3.31
N GLU A 31 2.25 -16.73 -2.10
CA GLU A 31 1.41 -16.37 -0.95
C GLU A 31 1.62 -14.92 -0.54
N GLN A 32 2.89 -14.49 -0.43
CA GLN A 32 3.24 -13.10 -0.14
C GLN A 32 2.70 -12.13 -1.20
N ASN A 33 2.71 -12.49 -2.49
CA ASN A 33 2.12 -11.65 -3.54
C ASN A 33 0.60 -11.54 -3.39
N LYS A 34 -0.08 -12.63 -2.99
CA LYS A 34 -1.52 -12.62 -2.73
C LYS A 34 -1.86 -11.75 -1.51
N GLU A 35 -1.06 -11.85 -0.44
CA GLU A 35 -1.22 -11.01 0.75
C GLU A 35 -0.88 -9.55 0.49
N ARG A 36 0.19 -9.25 -0.25
CA ARG A 36 0.54 -7.87 -0.66
C ARG A 36 -0.57 -7.23 -1.47
N ARG A 37 -1.21 -7.98 -2.37
CA ARG A 37 -2.38 -7.48 -3.11
C ARG A 37 -3.54 -7.14 -2.18
N ARG A 38 -3.83 -7.99 -1.19
CA ARG A 38 -4.86 -7.72 -0.16
C ARG A 38 -4.49 -6.54 0.74
N ALA A 39 -3.23 -6.42 1.13
CA ALA A 39 -2.72 -5.31 1.94
C ALA A 39 -2.83 -3.99 1.18
N GLY A 40 -2.51 -3.96 -0.12
CA GLY A 40 -2.70 -2.77 -0.96
C GLY A 40 -4.16 -2.31 -0.99
N ILE A 41 -5.10 -3.24 -1.22
CA ILE A 41 -6.54 -2.94 -1.20
C ILE A 41 -7.00 -2.46 0.19
N ASN A 42 -6.50 -3.08 1.26
CA ASN A 42 -6.87 -2.70 2.63
C ASN A 42 -6.39 -1.28 2.96
N ILE A 43 -5.15 -0.93 2.59
CA ILE A 43 -4.59 0.42 2.78
C ILE A 43 -5.45 1.47 2.05
N LEU A 44 -5.83 1.20 0.80
CA LEU A 44 -6.70 2.11 0.04
C LEU A 44 -8.07 2.26 0.69
N THR A 45 -8.66 1.16 1.15
CA THR A 45 -9.95 1.16 1.84
C THR A 45 -9.90 1.95 3.14
N THR A 46 -8.84 1.79 3.94
CA THR A 46 -8.63 2.56 5.17
C THR A 46 -8.43 4.05 4.87
N GLN A 47 -7.61 4.40 3.87
CA GLN A 47 -7.38 5.79 3.49
C GLN A 47 -8.66 6.46 2.97
N TRP A 48 -9.50 5.73 2.23
CA TRP A 48 -10.82 6.21 1.81
C TRP A 48 -11.75 6.41 3.00
N GLY A 49 -11.80 5.43 3.91
CA GLY A 49 -12.59 5.53 5.13
C GLY A 49 -12.23 6.75 5.96
N GLU A 50 -10.94 7.04 6.13
CA GLU A 50 -10.48 8.24 6.83
C GLU A 50 -10.87 9.55 6.13
N LEU A 51 -10.80 9.60 4.80
CA LEU A 51 -11.23 10.77 4.02
C LEU A 51 -12.72 11.04 4.22
N VAL A 52 -13.55 10.00 4.07
CA VAL A 52 -15.00 10.08 4.27
C VAL A 52 -15.32 10.49 5.71
N LYS A 53 -14.65 9.87 6.69
CA LYS A 53 -14.80 10.19 8.12
C LYS A 53 -14.45 11.65 8.42
N THR A 54 -13.35 12.16 7.85
CA THR A 54 -12.95 13.57 8.02
C THR A 54 -14.03 14.52 7.51
N GLY A 55 -14.64 14.20 6.35
CA GLY A 55 -15.75 14.98 5.79
C GLY A 55 -17.05 14.88 6.59
N GLN A 56 -17.32 13.73 7.21
CA GLN A 56 -18.52 13.51 8.03
C GLN A 56 -18.43 14.14 9.42
N GLU A 57 -17.29 14.03 10.09
CA GLU A 57 -17.14 14.44 11.50
C GLU A 57 -16.82 15.93 11.65
N SER A 58 -16.15 16.54 10.67
CA SER A 58 -15.78 17.95 10.75
C SER A 58 -16.77 18.82 9.99
N ARG A 59 -17.72 19.41 10.75
CA ARG A 59 -18.65 20.42 10.21
C ARG A 59 -17.92 21.60 9.58
N ASP A 60 -16.82 22.05 10.20
CA ASP A 60 -15.98 23.13 9.68
C ASP A 60 -15.38 22.77 8.32
N PHE A 61 -14.91 21.53 8.16
CA PHE A 61 -14.39 21.06 6.88
C PHE A 61 -15.50 20.94 5.82
N ALA A 62 -16.68 20.44 6.20
CA ALA A 62 -17.83 20.38 5.28
C ALA A 62 -18.25 21.78 4.80
N GLU A 63 -18.27 22.77 5.68
CA GLU A 63 -18.57 24.16 5.34
C GLU A 63 -17.48 24.77 4.44
N LEU A 64 -16.19 24.56 4.78
CA LEU A 64 -15.06 24.96 3.95
C LEU A 64 -15.13 24.32 2.56
N PHE A 65 -15.47 23.04 2.47
CA PHE A 65 -15.56 22.31 1.22
C PHE A 65 -16.70 22.85 0.34
N LEU A 66 -17.87 23.11 0.91
CA LEU A 66 -18.99 23.73 0.20
C LEU A 66 -18.65 25.15 -0.29
N ARG A 67 -18.01 25.96 0.57
CA ARG A 67 -17.55 27.30 0.20
C ARG A 67 -16.49 27.27 -0.89
N GLY A 68 -15.55 26.33 -0.82
CA GLY A 68 -14.50 26.16 -1.83
C GLY A 68 -15.02 25.70 -3.19
N ILE A 69 -16.05 24.84 -3.21
CA ILE A 69 -16.75 24.46 -4.44
C ILE A 69 -17.48 25.65 -5.05
N GLN A 70 -18.14 26.48 -4.23
CA GLN A 70 -18.89 27.64 -4.71
C GLN A 70 -17.99 28.79 -5.18
N SER A 71 -16.96 29.13 -4.40
CA SER A 71 -16.02 30.19 -4.74
C SER A 71 -14.66 29.98 -4.07
N PHE A 72 -13.78 29.26 -4.76
CA PHE A 72 -12.39 29.08 -4.32
C PHE A 72 -11.64 30.40 -4.23
N GLN A 73 -11.95 31.39 -5.07
CA GLN A 73 -11.26 32.69 -5.06
C GLN A 73 -11.53 33.49 -3.77
N ASN A 74 -12.73 33.33 -3.21
CA ASN A 74 -13.16 34.03 -2.00
C ASN A 74 -12.70 33.35 -0.69
N LEU A 75 -12.02 32.20 -0.78
CA LEU A 75 -11.42 31.57 0.40
C LEU A 75 -10.17 32.32 0.86
N ASP A 76 -9.98 32.35 2.18
CA ASP A 76 -8.76 32.85 2.79
C ASP A 76 -7.56 31.95 2.47
N ALA A 77 -6.35 32.49 2.54
CA ALA A 77 -5.12 31.75 2.26
C ALA A 77 -4.99 30.40 3.01
N PRO A 78 -5.25 30.29 4.33
CA PRO A 78 -5.20 29.00 5.04
C PRO A 78 -6.27 28.02 4.55
N ASP A 79 -7.45 28.52 4.19
CA ASP A 79 -8.57 27.70 3.72
C ASP A 79 -8.34 27.17 2.31
N LYS A 80 -7.73 27.98 1.42
CA LYS A 80 -7.24 27.52 0.11
C LYS A 80 -6.23 26.40 0.24
N LEU A 81 -5.29 26.50 1.18
CA LEU A 81 -4.31 25.44 1.43
C LEU A 81 -5.00 24.15 1.89
N ARG A 82 -5.92 24.23 2.87
CA ARG A 82 -6.66 23.07 3.38
C ARG A 82 -7.51 22.40 2.29
N PHE A 83 -8.21 23.20 1.48
CA PHE A 83 -9.03 22.71 0.37
C PHE A 83 -8.17 22.02 -0.72
N SER A 84 -7.06 22.65 -1.13
CA SER A 84 -6.15 22.05 -2.13
C SER A 84 -5.46 20.78 -1.64
N ALA A 85 -5.09 20.72 -0.35
CA ALA A 85 -4.52 19.52 0.27
C ALA A 85 -5.52 18.36 0.30
N PHE A 86 -6.80 18.65 0.56
CA PHE A 86 -7.85 17.64 0.46
C PHE A 86 -7.98 17.07 -0.94
N PHE A 87 -8.03 17.93 -1.97
CA PHE A 87 -8.08 17.47 -3.36
C PHE A 87 -6.85 16.65 -3.75
N THR A 88 -5.66 17.05 -3.30
CA THR A 88 -4.44 16.28 -3.54
C THR A 88 -4.54 14.88 -2.94
N ARG A 89 -5.03 14.77 -1.69
CA ARG A 89 -5.23 13.48 -1.02
C ARG A 89 -6.33 12.65 -1.69
N PHE A 90 -7.40 13.28 -2.14
CA PHE A 90 -8.48 12.64 -2.90
C PHE A 90 -7.98 12.06 -4.23
N THR A 91 -7.27 12.86 -5.04
CA THR A 91 -6.73 12.42 -6.33
C THR A 91 -5.74 11.27 -6.17
N ARG A 92 -4.85 11.34 -5.17
CA ARG A 92 -3.90 10.26 -4.89
C ARG A 92 -4.59 8.96 -4.47
N ASN A 93 -5.71 9.08 -3.76
CA ASN A 93 -6.48 7.90 -3.37
C ASN A 93 -7.27 7.32 -4.57
N ALA A 94 -7.80 8.18 -5.44
CA ALA A 94 -8.43 7.76 -6.69
C ALA A 94 -7.43 7.04 -7.61
N GLU A 95 -6.21 7.58 -7.77
CA GLU A 95 -5.12 6.95 -8.55
C GLU A 95 -4.74 5.57 -8.00
N GLY A 96 -4.80 5.36 -6.68
CA GLY A 96 -4.55 4.05 -6.09
C GLY A 96 -5.65 3.01 -6.37
N MET A 97 -6.86 3.43 -6.75
CA MET A 97 -7.98 2.53 -7.03
C MET A 97 -8.08 2.06 -8.48
N PHE A 98 -7.54 2.83 -9.44
CA PHE A 98 -7.57 2.54 -10.88
C PHE A 98 -6.26 1.87 -11.33
#